data_AF-X1I232-F1
#
_entry.id   AF-X1I232-F1
#
_cell.length_a   1.000
_cell.length_b   1.000
_cell.length_c   1.000
_cell.angle_alpha   90.00
_cell.angle_beta   90.00
_cell.angle_gamma   90.00
#
_symmetry.space_group_name_H-M   'P 1'
#
loop_
_entity.id
_entity.type
_entity.pdbx_description
1 polymer ?
#
loop_
_entity_poly.entity_id
_entity_poly.type
_entity_poly.pdbx_seq_one_letter_code
_entity_poly.pdbx_strand_id
1 'polypeptide(L)'
;FSDEVIDRLKWMAGELAPILRKGLLNHGEIDMKNLISQALQMGDEGHNRNRAGTSLFIRELAPCLVMLDEEKERISRVLSFMHTNDHFFLNLSMPSCKCTVDAAAGIEGSSVIVAMARNGTDFGIRISGLGDRWFTAPASMVDGLYLPGFSSEDAAPDIGDSVITETAGIGGFAMAASLAIVKFVGGSPGDAIRFTKSMYEISVTENDSYRIPALDFRGTPTAIDLIKVVETGILPVINTGIAHKELEKCYIGRNILPVFKTIHFNHDIKIIIIERIYSLLF
;
A
#
# COMPACT_ATOMS: atom_id res chain seq x y z
N PHE A 1 8.31 -24.57 -0.56
CA PHE A 1 6.94 -24.15 -0.92
C PHE A 1 6.11 -25.40 -1.16
N SER A 2 4.80 -25.36 -0.87
CA SER A 2 3.91 -26.48 -1.16
C SER A 2 3.63 -26.60 -2.67
N ASP A 3 3.25 -27.79 -3.12
CA ASP A 3 2.88 -28.03 -4.51
C ASP A 3 1.71 -27.13 -4.96
N GLU A 4 0.74 -26.87 -4.08
CA GLU A 4 -0.38 -25.95 -4.35
C GLU A 4 0.09 -24.55 -4.74
N VAL A 5 1.10 -24.00 -4.04
CA VAL A 5 1.66 -22.68 -4.34
C VAL A 5 2.35 -22.70 -5.70
N ILE A 6 3.14 -23.74 -5.98
CA ILE A 6 3.86 -23.88 -7.24
C ILE A 6 2.89 -24.03 -8.41
N ASP A 7 1.84 -24.83 -8.27
CA ASP A 7 0.82 -25.02 -9.30
C ASP A 7 0.03 -23.75 -9.55
N ARG A 8 -0.29 -22.99 -8.48
CA ARG A 8 -0.93 -21.67 -8.62
C ARG A 8 -0.02 -20.68 -9.36
N LEU A 9 1.28 -20.64 -9.06
CA LEU A 9 2.23 -19.77 -9.78
C LEU A 9 2.36 -20.16 -11.26
N LYS A 10 2.42 -21.46 -11.57
CA LYS A 10 2.42 -21.96 -12.95
C LYS A 10 1.13 -21.57 -13.69
N TRP A 11 -0.03 -21.71 -13.03
CA TRP A 11 -1.31 -21.27 -13.58
C TRP A 11 -1.34 -19.74 -13.80
N MET A 12 -0.81 -18.95 -12.87
CA MET A 12 -0.74 -17.50 -13.03
C MET A 12 0.11 -17.11 -14.24
N ALA A 13 1.26 -17.76 -14.43
CA ALA A 13 2.15 -17.52 -15.56
C ALA A 13 1.59 -18.03 -16.90
N GLY A 14 0.93 -19.20 -16.90
CA GLY A 14 0.44 -19.86 -18.12
C GLY A 14 -0.97 -19.45 -18.56
N GLU A 15 -1.80 -18.94 -17.66
CA GLU A 15 -3.21 -18.61 -17.94
C GLU A 15 -3.58 -17.19 -17.51
N LEU A 16 -3.45 -16.85 -16.23
CA LEU A 16 -3.90 -15.55 -15.72
C LEU A 16 -3.24 -14.37 -16.44
N ALA A 17 -1.91 -14.33 -16.43
CA ALA A 17 -1.15 -13.21 -16.99
C ALA A 17 -1.30 -13.11 -18.53
N PRO A 18 -1.23 -14.20 -19.32
CA PRO A 18 -1.48 -14.12 -20.76
C PRO A 18 -2.89 -13.63 -21.12
N ILE A 19 -3.93 -14.08 -20.42
CA ILE A 19 -5.31 -13.65 -20.67
C ILE A 19 -5.49 -12.17 -20.30
N LEU A 20 -5.01 -11.74 -19.13
CA LEU A 20 -5.05 -10.33 -18.74
C LEU A 20 -4.27 -9.44 -19.71
N ARG A 21 -3.11 -9.89 -20.20
CA ARG A 21 -2.33 -9.17 -21.22
C ARG A 21 -3.12 -9.00 -22.51
N LYS A 22 -3.78 -10.05 -23.01
CA LYS A 22 -4.64 -9.96 -24.20
C LYS A 22 -5.80 -8.99 -23.98
N GLY A 23 -6.45 -9.07 -22.82
CA GLY A 23 -7.53 -8.15 -22.43
C GLY A 23 -7.07 -6.69 -22.41
N LEU A 24 -5.91 -6.42 -21.81
CA LEU A 24 -5.30 -5.08 -21.78
C LEU A 24 -4.92 -4.57 -23.17
N LEU A 25 -4.41 -5.42 -24.06
CA LEU A 25 -4.08 -5.03 -25.43
C LEU A 25 -5.33 -4.65 -26.24
N ASN A 26 -6.47 -5.32 -26.00
CA ASN A 26 -7.74 -4.97 -26.63
C ASN A 26 -8.39 -3.72 -26.02
N HIS A 27 -8.20 -3.50 -24.71
CA HIS A 27 -8.71 -2.35 -24.00
C HIS A 27 -7.93 -1.06 -24.33
N GLY A 28 -6.60 -1.13 -24.36
CA GLY A 28 -5.71 0.02 -24.33
C GLY A 28 -5.32 0.42 -22.90
N GLU A 29 -4.70 1.58 -22.76
CA GLU A 29 -4.23 2.12 -21.48
C GLU A 29 -5.38 2.29 -20.47
N ILE A 30 -5.08 2.10 -19.18
CA ILE A 30 -6.01 2.34 -18.08
C ILE A 30 -5.46 3.50 -17.26
N ASP A 31 -6.29 4.53 -17.06
CA ASP A 31 -5.96 5.65 -16.17
C ASP A 31 -6.04 5.20 -14.71
N MET A 32 -4.90 4.73 -14.20
CA MET A 32 -4.77 4.26 -12.82
C MET A 32 -4.98 5.38 -11.80
N LYS A 33 -4.63 6.64 -12.10
CA LYS A 33 -4.83 7.76 -11.18
C LYS A 33 -6.32 8.00 -10.97
N ASN A 34 -7.10 7.99 -12.04
CA ASN A 34 -8.55 8.10 -11.97
C ASN A 34 -9.20 6.88 -11.27
N LEU A 35 -8.74 5.67 -11.58
CA LEU A 35 -9.27 4.46 -10.96
C LEU A 35 -9.03 4.44 -9.43
N ILE A 36 -7.83 4.82 -8.99
CA ILE A 36 -7.49 4.97 -7.56
C ILE A 36 -8.36 6.06 -6.92
N SER A 37 -8.56 7.21 -7.58
CA SER A 37 -9.43 8.28 -7.06
C SER A 37 -10.87 7.78 -6.82
N GLN A 38 -11.43 7.04 -7.77
CA GLN A 38 -12.76 6.42 -7.61
C GLN A 38 -12.77 5.39 -6.48
N ALA A 39 -11.73 4.56 -6.36
CA ALA A 39 -11.63 3.57 -5.29
C ALA A 39 -11.67 4.24 -3.89
N LEU A 40 -10.92 5.33 -3.71
CA LEU A 40 -10.94 6.11 -2.46
C LEU A 40 -12.34 6.64 -2.14
N GLN A 41 -13.06 7.15 -3.14
CA GLN A 41 -14.43 7.63 -2.98
C GLN A 41 -15.45 6.50 -2.73
N MET A 42 -15.07 5.25 -3.00
CA MET A 42 -15.85 4.04 -2.75
C MET A 42 -15.42 3.29 -1.48
N GLY A 43 -14.68 3.97 -0.61
CA GLY A 43 -14.34 3.50 0.72
C GLY A 43 -13.07 2.66 0.81
N ASP A 44 -12.28 2.54 -0.27
CA ASP A 44 -10.94 1.94 -0.20
C ASP A 44 -9.91 2.96 0.32
N GLU A 45 -8.76 2.47 0.77
CA GLU A 45 -7.58 3.30 1.00
C GLU A 45 -6.40 2.92 0.08
N GLY A 46 -6.50 1.79 -0.64
CA GLY A 46 -5.56 1.42 -1.70
C GLY A 46 -4.30 0.67 -1.23
N HIS A 47 -4.22 0.31 0.05
CA HIS A 47 -3.17 -0.53 0.63
C HIS A 47 -3.74 -1.86 1.15
N ASN A 48 -4.65 -1.82 2.13
CA ASN A 48 -5.22 -3.00 2.80
C ASN A 48 -6.68 -3.27 2.39
N ARG A 49 -7.47 -2.22 2.15
CA ARG A 49 -8.82 -2.35 1.59
C ARG A 49 -8.81 -1.91 0.15
N ASN A 50 -9.04 -2.88 -0.73
CA ASN A 50 -8.86 -2.80 -2.18
C ASN A 50 -10.08 -3.37 -2.95
N ARG A 51 -11.23 -3.50 -2.28
CA ARG A 51 -12.42 -4.16 -2.81
C ARG A 51 -13.07 -3.33 -3.92
N ALA A 52 -13.14 -2.01 -3.74
CA ALA A 52 -13.66 -1.12 -4.76
C ALA A 52 -12.73 -1.06 -5.96
N GLY A 53 -11.41 -0.91 -5.74
CA GLY A 53 -10.40 -0.91 -6.80
C GLY A 53 -10.43 -2.21 -7.63
N THR A 54 -10.49 -3.37 -6.97
CA THR A 54 -10.61 -4.66 -7.65
C THR A 54 -11.89 -4.75 -8.48
N SER A 55 -13.02 -4.27 -7.93
CA SER A 55 -14.31 -4.25 -8.64
C SER A 55 -14.29 -3.32 -9.86
N LEU A 56 -13.69 -2.13 -9.73
CA LEU A 56 -13.55 -1.16 -10.80
C LEU A 56 -12.65 -1.70 -11.93
N PHE A 57 -11.54 -2.34 -11.58
CA PHE A 57 -10.64 -2.95 -12.56
C PHE A 57 -11.29 -4.12 -13.31
N ILE A 58 -12.03 -4.98 -12.61
CA ILE A 58 -12.82 -6.03 -13.25
C ILE A 58 -13.85 -5.42 -14.20
N ARG A 59 -14.58 -4.38 -13.76
CA ARG A 59 -15.57 -3.68 -14.58
C ARG A 59 -14.95 -3.09 -15.86
N GLU A 60 -13.75 -2.55 -15.77
CA GLU A 60 -13.01 -1.96 -16.88
C GLU A 60 -12.60 -3.04 -17.92
N LEU A 61 -12.03 -4.15 -17.45
CA LEU A 61 -11.49 -5.17 -18.35
C LEU A 61 -12.48 -6.23 -18.81
N ALA A 62 -13.55 -6.49 -18.06
CA ALA A 62 -14.49 -7.58 -18.37
C ALA A 62 -15.03 -7.55 -19.81
N PRO A 63 -15.46 -6.39 -20.38
CA PRO A 63 -15.92 -6.33 -21.76
C PRO A 63 -14.87 -6.75 -22.80
N CYS A 64 -13.59 -6.48 -22.53
CA CYS A 64 -12.49 -6.87 -23.42
C CYS A 64 -12.13 -8.35 -23.25
N LEU A 65 -12.17 -8.85 -22.02
CA LEU A 65 -11.85 -10.24 -21.69
C LEU A 65 -12.84 -11.23 -22.32
N VAL A 66 -14.15 -10.91 -22.29
CA VAL A 66 -15.18 -11.80 -22.84
C VAL A 66 -15.18 -11.87 -24.37
N MET A 67 -14.46 -10.96 -25.04
CA MET A 67 -14.31 -10.93 -26.50
C MET A 67 -13.05 -11.63 -27.01
N LEU A 68 -12.22 -12.16 -26.11
CA LEU A 68 -11.02 -12.90 -26.50
C LEU A 68 -11.38 -14.26 -27.11
N ASP A 69 -10.55 -14.71 -28.05
CA ASP A 69 -10.56 -16.10 -28.54
C ASP A 69 -9.88 -17.01 -27.51
N GLU A 70 -10.58 -17.23 -26.40
CA GLU A 70 -10.18 -18.08 -25.27
C GLU A 70 -11.40 -18.89 -24.81
N GLU A 71 -11.15 -20.07 -24.23
CA GLU A 71 -12.23 -20.87 -23.62
C GLU A 71 -12.93 -20.07 -22.51
N LYS A 72 -14.27 -20.12 -22.49
CA LYS A 72 -15.10 -19.36 -21.54
C LYS A 72 -14.75 -19.70 -20.09
N GLU A 73 -14.42 -20.96 -19.85
CA GLU A 73 -14.00 -21.48 -18.55
C GLU A 73 -12.70 -20.83 -18.07
N ARG A 74 -11.75 -20.54 -18.99
CA ARG A 74 -10.49 -19.86 -18.66
C ARG A 74 -10.73 -18.39 -18.29
N ILE A 75 -11.56 -17.68 -19.07
CA ILE A 75 -11.96 -16.31 -18.77
C ILE A 75 -12.69 -16.25 -17.42
N SER A 76 -13.62 -17.19 -17.18
CA SER A 76 -14.33 -17.28 -15.91
C SER A 76 -13.37 -17.50 -14.74
N ARG A 77 -12.38 -18.40 -14.86
CA ARG A 77 -11.39 -18.64 -13.80
C ARG A 77 -10.57 -17.39 -13.49
N VAL A 78 -10.18 -16.62 -14.50
CA VAL A 78 -9.46 -15.34 -14.32
C VAL A 78 -10.31 -14.33 -13.57
N LEU A 79 -11.56 -14.11 -14.00
CA LEU A 79 -12.48 -13.19 -13.34
C LEU A 79 -12.81 -13.64 -11.91
N SER A 80 -13.04 -14.94 -11.70
CA SER A 80 -13.27 -15.51 -10.36
C SER A 80 -12.06 -15.36 -9.46
N PHE A 81 -10.84 -15.56 -9.96
CA PHE A 81 -9.61 -15.36 -9.19
C PHE A 81 -9.51 -13.91 -8.69
N MET A 82 -9.70 -12.92 -9.58
CA MET A 82 -9.72 -11.51 -9.19
C MET A 82 -10.84 -11.22 -8.17
N HIS A 83 -12.05 -11.74 -8.40
CA HIS A 83 -13.19 -11.55 -7.51
C HIS A 83 -12.96 -12.08 -6.09
N THR A 84 -12.35 -13.26 -5.95
CA THR A 84 -12.10 -13.88 -4.64
C THR A 84 -10.90 -13.29 -3.89
N ASN A 85 -10.15 -12.39 -4.53
CA ASN A 85 -8.95 -11.80 -3.97
C ASN A 85 -9.06 -10.27 -4.00
N ASP A 86 -9.65 -9.69 -2.96
CA ASP A 86 -9.75 -8.23 -2.83
C ASP A 86 -8.36 -7.54 -2.82
N HIS A 87 -7.27 -8.26 -2.51
CA HIS A 87 -5.89 -7.74 -2.60
C HIS A 87 -5.33 -7.73 -4.03
N PHE A 88 -6.07 -8.19 -5.04
CA PHE A 88 -5.60 -8.17 -6.43
C PHE A 88 -5.17 -6.76 -6.85
N PHE A 89 -5.98 -5.74 -6.50
CA PHE A 89 -5.73 -4.36 -6.87
C PHE A 89 -4.51 -3.72 -6.17
N LEU A 90 -4.01 -4.28 -5.06
CA LEU A 90 -2.76 -3.79 -4.44
C LEU A 90 -1.57 -3.91 -5.41
N ASN A 91 -1.56 -4.95 -6.23
CA ASN A 91 -0.53 -5.16 -7.26
C ASN A 91 -0.57 -4.09 -8.37
N LEU A 92 -1.63 -3.28 -8.42
CA LEU A 92 -1.80 -2.17 -9.36
C LEU A 92 -1.62 -0.82 -8.67
N SER A 93 -2.10 -0.66 -7.43
CA SER A 93 -1.94 0.59 -6.68
C SER A 93 -0.47 0.85 -6.33
N MET A 94 0.28 -0.14 -5.85
CA MET A 94 1.71 0.02 -5.51
C MET A 94 2.56 0.55 -6.67
N PRO A 95 2.59 -0.07 -7.86
CA PRO A 95 3.39 0.45 -8.97
C PRO A 95 2.87 1.81 -9.49
N SER A 96 1.56 2.07 -9.39
CA SER A 96 1.00 3.40 -9.72
C SER A 96 1.51 4.49 -8.77
N CYS A 97 1.54 4.18 -7.47
CA CYS A 97 2.13 5.03 -6.44
C CYS A 97 3.63 5.24 -6.69
N LYS A 98 4.37 4.16 -6.98
CA LYS A 98 5.80 4.23 -7.30
C LYS A 98 6.07 5.14 -8.50
N CYS A 99 5.34 4.95 -9.60
CA CYS A 99 5.45 5.77 -10.81
C CYS A 99 5.18 7.26 -10.50
N THR A 100 4.18 7.54 -9.67
CA THR A 100 3.84 8.91 -9.25
C THR A 100 4.97 9.53 -8.43
N VAL A 101 5.48 8.81 -7.43
CA VAL A 101 6.47 9.35 -6.49
C VAL A 101 7.86 9.47 -7.13
N ASP A 102 8.21 8.59 -8.08
CA ASP A 102 9.49 8.65 -8.79
C ASP A 102 9.63 9.92 -9.63
N ALA A 103 8.53 10.49 -10.13
CA ALA A 103 8.54 11.78 -10.81
C ALA A 103 8.98 12.94 -9.90
N ALA A 104 8.94 12.75 -8.57
CA ALA A 104 9.39 13.72 -7.58
C ALA A 104 10.81 13.45 -7.05
N ALA A 105 11.54 12.45 -7.58
CA ALA A 105 12.91 12.14 -7.17
C ALA A 105 13.95 13.07 -7.84
N GLY A 106 15.07 13.33 -7.15
CA GLY A 106 16.20 14.08 -7.70
C GLY A 106 16.01 15.60 -7.76
N ILE A 107 15.05 16.15 -7.01
CA ILE A 107 14.84 17.59 -6.92
C ILE A 107 15.83 18.16 -5.89
N GLU A 108 16.77 18.97 -6.37
CA GLU A 108 17.79 19.60 -5.52
C GLU A 108 17.15 20.39 -4.37
N GLY A 109 17.68 20.19 -3.15
CA GLY A 109 17.18 20.85 -1.93
C GLY A 109 15.84 20.33 -1.39
N SER A 110 15.19 19.37 -2.05
CA SER A 110 13.91 18.82 -1.61
C SER A 110 14.08 17.83 -0.45
N SER A 111 13.36 18.07 0.66
CA SER A 111 13.24 17.20 1.83
C SER A 111 12.15 16.12 1.70
N VAL A 112 11.50 16.03 0.54
CA VAL A 112 10.40 15.08 0.32
C VAL A 112 10.91 13.64 0.32
N ILE A 113 10.27 12.79 1.11
CA ILE A 113 10.49 11.34 1.08
C ILE A 113 9.87 10.76 -0.19
N VAL A 114 10.70 10.12 -1.02
CA VAL A 114 10.31 9.56 -2.34
C VAL A 114 10.36 8.03 -2.38
N ALA A 115 10.78 7.40 -1.29
CA ALA A 115 10.56 5.98 -1.08
C ALA A 115 10.52 5.70 0.42
N MET A 116 9.60 4.84 0.80
CA MET A 116 9.66 4.04 2.03
C MET A 116 9.60 2.58 1.61
N ALA A 117 10.39 1.71 2.25
CA ALA A 117 10.44 0.28 1.92
C ALA A 117 10.96 -0.53 3.11
N ARG A 118 10.67 -1.83 3.12
CA ARG A 118 10.93 -2.72 4.27
C ARG A 118 11.19 -4.14 3.82
N ASN A 119 12.11 -4.82 4.49
CA ASN A 119 12.51 -6.18 4.11
C ASN A 119 12.38 -7.21 5.26
N GLY A 120 11.69 -6.87 6.36
CA GLY A 120 11.60 -7.73 7.55
C GLY A 120 12.82 -7.69 8.48
N THR A 121 13.83 -6.88 8.14
CA THR A 121 15.01 -6.61 8.98
C THR A 121 15.24 -5.12 9.14
N ASP A 122 15.19 -4.38 8.03
CA ASP A 122 15.39 -2.93 7.94
C ASP A 122 14.15 -2.23 7.37
N PHE A 123 13.92 -1.03 7.89
CA PHE A 123 13.09 0.00 7.28
C PHE A 123 14.01 1.01 6.59
N GLY A 124 13.71 1.36 5.34
CA GLY A 124 14.51 2.27 4.54
C GLY A 124 13.69 3.43 3.98
N ILE A 125 14.29 4.62 3.93
CA ILE A 125 13.76 5.76 3.18
C ILE A 125 14.74 6.31 2.15
N ARG A 126 14.19 6.97 1.13
CA ARG A 126 14.93 7.84 0.20
C ARG A 126 14.32 9.23 0.19
N ILE A 127 15.17 10.24 0.03
CA ILE A 127 14.79 11.65 0.02
C ILE A 127 15.17 12.25 -1.32
N SER A 128 14.27 13.05 -1.91
CA SER A 128 14.39 13.57 -3.27
C SER A 128 15.72 14.29 -3.51
N GLY A 129 16.10 15.22 -2.63
CA GLY A 129 17.33 15.99 -2.75
C GLY A 129 18.62 15.23 -2.42
N LEU A 130 18.53 13.96 -1.97
CA LEU A 130 19.68 13.15 -1.57
C LEU A 130 19.93 11.96 -2.52
N GLY A 131 19.33 11.98 -3.71
CA GLY A 131 19.58 11.03 -4.80
C GLY A 131 19.12 9.60 -4.51
N ASP A 132 19.98 8.62 -4.82
CA ASP A 132 19.68 7.18 -4.68
C ASP A 132 20.05 6.60 -3.32
N ARG A 133 20.52 7.43 -2.39
CA ARG A 133 20.96 6.98 -1.08
C ARG A 133 19.79 6.51 -0.21
N TRP A 134 19.93 5.32 0.35
CA TRP A 134 19.02 4.79 1.37
C TRP A 134 19.47 5.16 2.78
N PHE A 135 18.51 5.56 3.60
CA PHE A 135 18.68 5.74 5.03
C PHE A 135 17.90 4.65 5.73
N THR A 136 18.59 3.81 6.49
CA THR A 136 18.01 2.62 7.10
C THR A 136 18.11 2.62 8.62
N ALA A 137 17.12 1.97 9.24
CA ALA A 137 17.09 1.59 10.65
C ALA A 137 16.37 0.23 10.78
N PRO A 138 16.46 -0.46 11.92
CA PRO A 138 15.78 -1.73 12.11
C PRO A 138 14.27 -1.61 11.87
N ALA A 139 13.70 -2.60 11.16
CA ALA A 139 12.27 -2.71 10.96
C ALA A 139 11.57 -2.88 12.31
N SER A 140 10.44 -2.19 12.49
CA SER A 140 9.68 -2.26 13.73
C SER A 140 8.80 -3.51 13.78
N MET A 141 8.52 -3.97 14.99
CA MET A 141 7.43 -4.93 15.21
C MET A 141 6.10 -4.20 15.03
N VAL A 142 5.16 -4.85 14.34
CA VAL A 142 3.82 -4.30 14.14
C VAL A 142 2.97 -4.71 15.34
N ASP A 143 2.46 -3.74 16.09
CA ASP A 143 1.40 -3.98 17.07
C ASP A 143 0.06 -4.11 16.34
N GLY A 144 -0.91 -4.91 16.79
CA GLY A 144 -2.14 -5.17 16.00
C GLY A 144 -3.18 -6.13 16.58
N LEU A 145 -4.26 -6.32 15.83
CA LEU A 145 -5.36 -7.23 16.17
C LEU A 145 -5.09 -8.66 15.71
N TYR A 146 -4.58 -9.51 16.60
CA TYR A 146 -4.30 -10.89 16.25
C TYR A 146 -5.55 -11.74 16.04
N LEU A 147 -5.49 -12.65 15.06
CA LEU A 147 -6.49 -13.70 14.91
C LEU A 147 -6.53 -14.58 16.18
N PRO A 148 -7.69 -15.18 16.52
CA PRO A 148 -7.76 -16.10 17.65
C PRO A 148 -6.69 -17.19 17.58
N GLY A 149 -5.89 -17.31 18.65
CA GLY A 149 -4.78 -18.27 18.73
C GLY A 149 -3.41 -17.73 18.34
N PHE A 150 -3.30 -16.46 17.91
CA PHE A 150 -2.04 -15.78 17.61
C PHE A 150 -1.81 -14.58 18.55
N SER A 151 -0.55 -14.18 18.67
CA SER A 151 -0.11 -13.06 19.51
C SER A 151 1.07 -12.30 18.89
N SER A 152 1.51 -11.23 19.55
CA SER A 152 2.70 -10.47 19.15
C SER A 152 4.00 -11.28 19.18
N GLU A 153 4.04 -12.39 19.90
CA GLU A 153 5.20 -13.30 19.91
C GLU A 153 5.37 -14.04 18.58
N ASP A 154 4.30 -14.15 17.79
CA ASP A 154 4.27 -14.85 16.51
C ASP A 154 4.62 -13.93 15.33
N ALA A 155 4.60 -12.62 15.54
CA ALA A 155 4.78 -11.62 14.50
C ALA A 155 6.23 -11.60 13.97
N ALA A 156 6.36 -11.34 12.67
CA ALA A 156 7.62 -10.93 12.04
C ALA A 156 7.76 -9.39 12.12
N PRO A 157 9.00 -8.86 12.04
CA PRO A 157 9.21 -7.45 11.79
C PRO A 157 8.58 -7.02 10.45
N ASP A 158 8.25 -5.74 10.35
CA ASP A 158 7.55 -5.17 9.20
C ASP A 158 8.28 -5.39 7.86
N ILE A 159 7.53 -5.75 6.83
CA ILE A 159 8.07 -6.25 5.55
C ILE A 159 7.19 -5.81 4.38
N GLY A 160 7.84 -5.54 3.25
CA GLY A 160 7.19 -5.26 1.98
C GLY A 160 7.27 -3.79 1.59
N ASP A 161 7.26 -3.57 0.26
CA ASP A 161 7.33 -2.26 -0.37
C ASP A 161 5.98 -1.54 -0.45
N SER A 162 4.92 -2.15 0.10
CA SER A 162 3.55 -1.63 0.03
C SER A 162 3.37 -0.27 0.72
N VAL A 163 4.30 0.11 1.60
CA VAL A 163 4.40 1.46 2.19
C VAL A 163 4.67 2.57 1.16
N ILE A 164 4.97 2.21 -0.09
CA ILE A 164 4.97 3.16 -1.20
C ILE A 164 3.59 3.80 -1.42
N THR A 165 2.52 3.13 -1.00
CA THR A 165 1.15 3.66 -1.07
C THR A 165 0.98 4.86 -0.14
N GLU A 166 1.45 4.78 1.11
CA GLU A 166 1.52 5.92 2.03
C GLU A 166 2.47 7.01 1.56
N THR A 167 3.60 6.63 0.98
CA THR A 167 4.55 7.61 0.40
C THR A 167 3.87 8.47 -0.67
N ALA A 168 2.95 7.87 -1.44
CA ALA A 168 2.14 8.55 -2.46
C ALA A 168 0.88 9.23 -1.92
N GLY A 169 0.65 9.23 -0.60
CA GLY A 169 -0.49 9.88 0.03
C GLY A 169 -1.79 9.08 0.01
N ILE A 170 -1.76 7.77 -0.17
CA ILE A 170 -2.91 6.87 0.05
C ILE A 170 -2.63 5.92 1.23
N GLY A 171 -3.35 4.80 1.37
CA GLY A 171 -3.15 3.86 2.48
C GLY A 171 -3.46 4.49 3.85
N GLY A 172 -2.52 4.39 4.79
CA GLY A 172 -2.55 5.08 6.08
C GLY A 172 -2.88 6.58 6.00
N PHE A 173 -2.41 7.26 4.96
CA PHE A 173 -2.65 8.70 4.76
C PHE A 173 -4.10 8.98 4.32
N ALA A 174 -4.76 8.02 3.69
CA ALA A 174 -6.15 8.11 3.23
C ALA A 174 -7.12 7.28 4.09
N MET A 175 -6.78 6.94 5.33
CA MET A 175 -7.66 6.17 6.22
C MET A 175 -9.05 6.77 6.40
N ALA A 176 -9.18 8.09 6.40
CA ALA A 176 -10.48 8.76 6.47
C ALA A 176 -11.39 8.43 5.27
N ALA A 177 -10.85 8.01 4.13
CA ALA A 177 -11.62 7.48 3.00
C ALA A 177 -12.17 6.08 3.29
N SER A 178 -11.47 5.29 4.11
CA SER A 178 -11.81 3.89 4.40
C SER A 178 -12.22 3.66 5.85
N LEU A 179 -13.28 4.31 6.35
CA LEU A 179 -13.70 4.15 7.75
C LEU A 179 -13.99 2.68 8.17
N ALA A 180 -14.35 1.82 7.22
CA ALA A 180 -14.55 0.40 7.46
C ALA A 180 -13.24 -0.38 7.73
N ILE A 181 -12.08 0.19 7.38
CA ILE A 181 -10.76 -0.46 7.56
C ILE A 181 -10.50 -0.78 9.03
N VAL A 182 -11.05 0.00 9.97
CA VAL A 182 -10.83 -0.15 11.41
C VAL A 182 -11.30 -1.51 11.96
N LYS A 183 -12.16 -2.22 11.22
CA LYS A 183 -12.51 -3.62 11.52
C LYS A 183 -11.36 -4.60 11.26
N PHE A 184 -10.45 -4.24 10.36
CA PHE A 184 -9.26 -4.99 10.01
C PHE A 184 -8.03 -4.49 10.79
N VAL A 185 -7.82 -3.17 10.81
CA VAL A 185 -6.61 -2.55 11.40
C VAL A 185 -6.75 -2.15 12.87
N GLY A 186 -7.93 -2.35 13.47
CA GLY A 186 -8.23 -1.88 14.83
C GLY A 186 -8.51 -0.36 14.92
N GLY A 187 -8.91 0.07 16.12
CA GLY A 187 -9.31 1.45 16.39
C GLY A 187 -10.77 1.76 16.07
N SER A 188 -11.10 3.04 15.95
CA SER A 188 -12.43 3.57 15.65
C SER A 188 -12.44 4.40 14.36
N PRO A 189 -13.60 4.62 13.72
CA PRO A 189 -13.69 5.56 12.58
C PRO A 189 -13.15 6.95 12.91
N GLY A 190 -13.26 7.39 14.17
CA GLY A 190 -12.66 8.64 14.64
C GLY A 190 -11.13 8.62 14.64
N ASP A 191 -10.50 7.47 14.93
CA ASP A 191 -9.04 7.29 14.80
C ASP A 191 -8.60 7.45 13.35
N ALA A 192 -9.29 6.79 12.42
CA ALA A 192 -8.99 6.90 10.98
C ALA A 192 -9.00 8.36 10.48
N ILE A 193 -9.99 9.15 10.91
CA ILE A 193 -10.07 10.59 10.62
C ILE A 193 -8.91 11.35 11.27
N ARG A 194 -8.59 11.06 12.53
CA ARG A 194 -7.47 11.71 13.24
C ARG A 194 -6.14 11.42 12.58
N PHE A 195 -5.87 10.18 12.18
CA PHE A 195 -4.64 9.80 11.51
C PHE A 195 -4.45 10.51 10.18
N THR A 196 -5.46 10.51 9.30
CA THR A 196 -5.38 11.30 8.06
C THR A 196 -5.15 12.79 8.37
N LYS A 197 -5.82 13.34 9.39
CA LYS A 197 -5.65 14.75 9.76
C LYS A 197 -4.23 15.07 10.22
N SER A 198 -3.61 14.21 11.05
CA SER A 198 -2.23 14.43 11.51
C SER A 198 -1.21 14.32 10.39
N MET A 199 -1.51 13.58 9.31
CA MET A 199 -0.62 13.48 8.15
C MET A 199 -0.53 14.80 7.35
N TYR A 200 -1.51 15.70 7.43
CA TYR A 200 -1.38 17.04 6.83
C TYR A 200 -0.26 17.86 7.47
N GLU A 201 0.02 17.65 8.77
CA GLU A 201 1.06 18.38 9.50
C GLU A 201 2.48 18.04 9.00
N ILE A 202 2.66 16.87 8.39
CA ILE A 202 3.95 16.40 7.87
C ILE A 202 4.00 16.33 6.33
N SER A 203 2.96 16.80 5.65
CA SER A 203 2.88 16.79 4.19
C SER A 203 3.13 18.18 3.62
N VAL A 204 3.68 18.26 2.40
CA VAL A 204 3.88 19.55 1.72
C VAL A 204 2.55 20.16 1.30
N THR A 205 1.63 19.35 0.77
CA THR A 205 0.35 19.84 0.21
C THR A 205 -0.74 18.76 0.23
N GLU A 206 -1.93 19.12 -0.24
CA GLU A 206 -3.03 18.20 -0.54
C GLU A 206 -2.99 17.74 -2.00
N ASN A 207 -3.38 16.49 -2.25
CA ASN A 207 -3.51 15.95 -3.59
C ASN A 207 -4.67 16.60 -4.36
N ASP A 208 -4.46 16.93 -5.63
CA ASP A 208 -5.51 17.49 -6.47
C ASP A 208 -6.56 16.46 -6.92
N SER A 209 -6.15 15.19 -7.01
CA SER A 209 -6.90 14.11 -7.65
C SER A 209 -7.48 13.13 -6.63
N TYR A 210 -6.75 12.83 -5.55
CA TYR A 210 -7.19 11.90 -4.51
C TYR A 210 -7.97 12.67 -3.45
N ARG A 211 -9.30 12.66 -3.55
CA ARG A 211 -10.20 13.40 -2.63
C ARG A 211 -10.88 12.46 -1.64
N ILE A 212 -11.07 12.93 -0.42
CA ILE A 212 -11.66 12.17 0.68
C ILE A 212 -13.07 12.72 0.99
N PRO A 213 -14.16 12.03 0.64
CA PRO A 213 -15.52 12.52 0.86
C PRO A 213 -15.84 12.85 2.32
N ALA A 214 -15.36 12.04 3.27
CA ALA A 214 -15.59 12.23 4.70
C ALA A 214 -14.90 13.48 5.29
N LEU A 215 -14.02 14.14 4.52
CA LEU A 215 -13.34 15.38 4.89
C LEU A 215 -13.70 16.50 3.92
N ASP A 216 -14.97 16.57 3.50
CA ASP A 216 -15.48 17.58 2.57
C ASP A 216 -14.68 17.65 1.26
N PHE A 217 -14.29 16.48 0.74
CA PHE A 217 -13.48 16.34 -0.47
C PHE A 217 -12.11 17.05 -0.43
N ARG A 218 -11.53 17.24 0.77
CA ARG A 218 -10.11 17.58 0.89
C ARG A 218 -9.23 16.56 0.16
N GLY A 219 -8.12 17.02 -0.40
CA GLY A 219 -7.15 16.17 -1.06
C GLY A 219 -6.35 15.36 -0.04
N THR A 220 -5.90 14.15 -0.37
CA THR A 220 -5.09 13.36 0.56
C THR A 220 -3.77 14.09 0.89
N PRO A 221 -3.25 14.00 2.12
CA PRO A 221 -1.96 14.56 2.47
C PRO A 221 -0.87 13.95 1.56
N THR A 222 -0.08 14.77 0.87
CA THR A 222 0.84 14.33 -0.18
C THR A 222 2.22 14.97 -0.02
N ALA A 223 3.25 14.21 -0.41
CA ALA A 223 4.67 14.55 -0.32
C ALA A 223 5.10 14.77 1.14
N ILE A 224 5.52 13.67 1.78
CA ILE A 224 5.97 13.67 3.18
C ILE A 224 7.26 14.48 3.27
N ASP A 225 7.24 15.55 4.06
CA ASP A 225 8.39 16.42 4.29
C ASP A 225 9.16 15.96 5.53
N LEU A 226 10.40 15.51 5.33
CA LEU A 226 11.25 15.05 6.42
C LEU A 226 11.46 16.13 7.48
N ILE A 227 11.59 17.40 7.10
CA ILE A 227 11.84 18.50 8.05
C ILE A 227 10.64 18.63 8.99
N LYS A 228 9.42 18.62 8.44
CA LYS A 228 8.19 18.64 9.24
C LYS A 228 8.06 17.43 10.17
N VAL A 229 8.43 16.23 9.70
CA VAL A 229 8.49 15.01 10.55
C VAL A 229 9.43 15.20 11.74
N VAL A 230 10.59 15.85 11.51
CA VAL A 230 11.55 16.13 12.57
C VAL A 230 10.96 17.13 13.57
N GLU A 231 10.52 18.29 13.08
CA GLU A 231 10.04 19.44 13.87
C GLU A 231 8.79 19.12 14.69
N THR A 232 7.79 18.48 14.08
CA THR A 232 6.50 18.21 14.73
C THR A 232 6.53 17.04 15.69
N GLY A 233 7.50 16.12 15.55
CA GLY A 233 7.43 14.84 16.25
C GLY A 233 6.48 13.82 15.61
N ILE A 234 5.66 14.24 14.65
CA ILE A 234 4.64 13.39 14.03
C ILE A 234 5.30 12.45 13.03
N LEU A 235 4.89 11.19 13.07
CA LEU A 235 5.49 10.10 12.34
C LEU A 235 4.51 9.56 11.29
N PRO A 236 4.97 9.17 10.09
CA PRO A 236 4.10 8.61 9.06
C PRO A 236 3.27 7.44 9.59
N VAL A 237 1.97 7.53 9.36
CA VAL A 237 0.96 6.51 9.67
C VAL A 237 0.94 5.53 8.50
N ILE A 238 1.20 4.26 8.77
CA ILE A 238 1.28 3.21 7.74
C ILE A 238 0.34 2.08 8.09
N ASN A 239 -0.62 1.72 7.24
CA ASN A 239 -1.43 0.53 7.50
C ASN A 239 -0.73 -0.68 6.89
N THR A 240 -0.39 -1.71 7.67
CA THR A 240 0.24 -2.91 7.11
C THR A 240 -0.40 -4.18 7.63
N GLY A 241 -0.10 -5.25 6.91
CA GLY A 241 -0.29 -6.61 7.37
C GLY A 241 0.85 -7.10 8.26
N ILE A 242 0.51 -7.85 9.30
CA ILE A 242 1.40 -8.57 10.20
C ILE A 242 1.56 -9.98 9.63
N ALA A 243 2.78 -10.29 9.24
CA ALA A 243 3.19 -11.62 8.83
C ALA A 243 3.62 -12.45 10.04
N HIS A 244 3.46 -13.77 9.95
CA HIS A 244 3.99 -14.69 10.94
C HIS A 244 5.50 -14.88 10.72
N LYS A 245 6.30 -14.98 11.79
CA LYS A 245 7.78 -15.15 11.69
C LYS A 245 8.21 -16.49 11.10
N GLU A 246 7.41 -17.52 11.30
CA GLU A 246 7.57 -18.84 10.66
C GLU A 246 6.86 -18.90 9.30
N LEU A 247 7.61 -19.25 8.25
CA LEU A 247 7.16 -19.28 6.86
C LEU A 247 5.93 -20.16 6.60
N GLU A 248 5.81 -21.28 7.34
CA GLU A 248 4.74 -22.26 7.14
C GLU A 248 3.39 -21.79 7.70
N LYS A 249 3.42 -20.90 8.71
CA LYS A 249 2.21 -20.40 9.38
C LYS A 249 1.64 -19.13 8.74
N CYS A 250 2.40 -18.45 7.88
CA CYS A 250 1.86 -17.46 6.95
C CYS A 250 0.77 -18.04 6.01
N TYR A 251 0.69 -19.38 5.89
CA TYR A 251 -0.15 -20.09 4.91
C TYR A 251 -1.38 -20.82 5.49
N ILE A 252 -1.68 -20.74 6.79
CA ILE A 252 -2.75 -21.57 7.36
C ILE A 252 -4.13 -20.94 7.10
N GLY A 253 -4.69 -21.26 5.93
CA GLY A 253 -6.14 -21.32 5.70
C GLY A 253 -6.71 -20.44 4.58
N ARG A 254 -6.67 -20.92 3.33
CA ARG A 254 -7.47 -20.51 2.14
C ARG A 254 -7.58 -19.03 1.76
N ASN A 255 -7.09 -18.09 2.54
CA ASN A 255 -6.97 -16.67 2.23
C ASN A 255 -5.68 -16.19 2.88
N ILE A 256 -4.81 -15.54 2.12
CA ILE A 256 -3.68 -14.79 2.67
C ILE A 256 -4.30 -13.70 3.54
N LEU A 257 -4.29 -13.87 4.85
CA LEU A 257 -4.81 -12.89 5.78
C LEU A 257 -3.64 -12.45 6.68
N PRO A 258 -2.91 -11.41 6.29
CA PRO A 258 -2.16 -10.65 7.28
C PRO A 258 -3.15 -10.18 8.35
N VAL A 259 -2.79 -10.31 9.62
CA VAL A 259 -3.42 -9.53 10.68
C VAL A 259 -3.14 -8.06 10.38
N PHE A 260 -4.05 -7.09 10.54
CA PHE A 260 -3.76 -5.70 10.11
C PHE A 260 -3.63 -4.73 11.29
N LYS A 261 -2.73 -3.73 11.19
CA LYS A 261 -2.78 -2.48 11.97
C LYS A 261 -2.08 -1.33 11.25
N THR A 262 -2.47 -0.13 11.61
CA THR A 262 -1.72 1.11 11.49
C THR A 262 -0.44 1.08 12.36
N ILE A 263 0.72 1.02 11.72
CA ILE A 263 2.04 1.32 12.27
C ILE A 263 2.17 2.82 12.43
N HIS A 264 2.70 3.20 13.58
CA HIS A 264 3.44 4.43 13.74
C HIS A 264 4.90 4.11 13.44
N PHE A 265 5.55 4.89 12.57
CA PHE A 265 7.02 4.96 12.55
C PHE A 265 7.51 4.94 14.01
N ASN A 266 8.44 4.05 14.39
CA ASN A 266 8.89 3.99 15.78
C ASN A 266 9.90 5.12 16.06
N HIS A 267 9.96 5.58 17.31
CA HIS A 267 10.87 6.62 17.78
C HIS A 267 12.35 6.28 17.53
N ASP A 268 12.70 4.99 17.57
CA ASP A 268 14.07 4.50 17.33
C ASP A 268 14.51 4.66 15.86
N ILE A 269 13.58 4.45 14.91
CA ILE A 269 13.82 4.69 13.48
C ILE A 269 14.01 6.19 13.25
N LYS A 270 13.21 7.03 13.93
CA LYS A 270 13.31 8.48 13.88
C LYS A 270 14.73 8.94 14.26
N ILE A 271 15.24 8.51 15.42
CA ILE A 271 16.56 8.95 15.90
C ILE A 271 17.68 8.52 14.93
N ILE A 272 17.71 7.25 14.54
CA ILE A 272 18.82 6.70 13.73
C ILE A 272 18.85 7.31 12.32
N ILE A 273 17.68 7.46 11.68
CA ILE A 273 17.61 8.00 10.32
C ILE A 273 17.88 9.52 10.34
N ILE A 274 17.31 10.24 11.30
CA ILE A 274 17.47 11.69 11.39
C ILE A 274 18.90 12.06 11.79
N GLU A 275 19.54 11.40 12.77
CA GLU A 275 20.94 11.68 13.12
C GLU A 275 21.89 11.45 11.93
N ARG A 276 21.64 10.40 11.13
CA ARG A 276 22.40 10.13 9.90
C ARG A 276 22.16 11.15 8.81
N ILE A 277 21.01 11.83 8.79
CA ILE A 277 20.70 12.87 7.81
C ILE A 277 21.23 14.22 8.28
N TYR A 278 21.09 14.55 9.56
CA TYR A 278 21.62 15.79 10.14
C TYR A 278 23.14 15.87 9.99
N SER A 279 23.86 14.76 10.23
CA SER A 279 25.31 14.70 10.02
C SER A 279 25.78 14.86 8.56
N LEU A 280 24.87 14.88 7.59
CA LEU A 280 25.17 15.11 6.17
C LEU A 280 24.78 16.51 5.71
N LEU A 281 23.81 17.14 6.39
CA LEU A 281 23.30 18.47 6.05
C LEU A 281 24.01 19.58 6.84
N PHE A 282 24.68 19.24 7.95
CA PHE A 282 25.42 20.13 8.84
C PHE A 282 26.74 19.49 9.29
#